data_AF-A0A967KC10-F1
#
_entry.id   AF-A0A967KC10-F1
#
_cell.length_a   1.000
_cell.length_b   1.000
_cell.length_c   1.000
_cell.angle_alpha   90.00
_cell.angle_beta   90.00
_cell.angle_gamma   90.00
#
_symmetry.space_group_name_H-M   'P 1'
#
loop_
_entity.id
_entity.type
_entity.pdbx_description
1 polymer ?
#
loop_
_entity_poly.entity_id
_entity_poly.type
_entity_poly.pdbx_seq_one_letter_code
_entity_poly.pdbx_strand_id
1 'polypeptide(L)'
;MEDYDLEIGSLRFLTIDTNTTFKLRTKDGKRYVFRIYTDEDIDLNEIRAEMFWLQAIVRDTDLRVAKPIPRRDGEILTVINLPGVPEELPCAVFTWVPGRVLEKHLSPENYYKLGIMMARLHQHSASLNPLPPEIHPKKWDKVFYFPDEPIVYNTPEYSHLFPQERITLLSKVINRADEVFSRLYEEEEGLILIHGDLHFWNVNYHRGDLYLMDFGDISLGYPVQDIGITLYYGRERDGYPE
;
A
#
# COMPACT_ATOMS: atom_id res chain seq x y z
N MET A 1 -21.91 -1.62 -7.52
CA MET A 1 -22.10 -3.05 -7.17
C MET A 1 -22.80 -3.85 -8.27
N GLU A 2 -23.60 -3.23 -9.13
CA GLU A 2 -24.25 -3.91 -10.27
C GLU A 2 -23.24 -4.54 -11.26
N ASP A 3 -22.03 -3.97 -11.33
CA ASP A 3 -20.92 -4.51 -12.11
C ASP A 3 -20.38 -5.85 -11.60
N TYR A 4 -20.65 -6.23 -10.35
CA TYR A 4 -20.08 -7.43 -9.72
C TYR A 4 -21.09 -8.57 -9.71
N ASP A 5 -20.59 -9.80 -9.82
CA ASP A 5 -21.40 -11.01 -9.63
C ASP A 5 -21.56 -11.35 -8.13
N LEU A 6 -22.06 -10.37 -7.36
CA LEU A 6 -22.22 -10.47 -5.92
C LEU A 6 -23.64 -10.06 -5.52
N GLU A 7 -24.38 -11.00 -4.93
CA GLU A 7 -25.68 -10.69 -4.35
C GLU A 7 -25.52 -10.02 -2.97
N ILE A 8 -25.66 -8.69 -2.93
CA ILE A 8 -25.39 -7.92 -1.72
C ILE A 8 -26.50 -8.10 -0.69
N GLY A 9 -26.11 -8.46 0.52
CA GLY A 9 -27.01 -8.55 1.68
C GLY A 9 -26.93 -7.33 2.58
N SER A 10 -25.71 -6.83 2.85
CA SER A 10 -25.51 -5.61 3.64
C SER A 10 -24.19 -4.93 3.32
N LEU A 11 -24.17 -3.60 3.43
CA LEU A 11 -22.97 -2.77 3.40
C LEU A 11 -22.86 -2.02 4.73
N ARG A 12 -21.67 -2.02 5.34
CA ARG A 12 -21.43 -1.31 6.60
C ARG A 12 -20.11 -0.56 6.52
N PHE A 13 -20.14 0.72 6.88
CA PHE A 13 -18.93 1.52 7.03
C PHE A 13 -17.90 0.85 7.95
N LEU A 14 -16.64 0.83 7.53
CA LEU A 14 -15.52 0.38 8.36
C LEU A 14 -14.72 1.57 8.87
N THR A 15 -14.06 2.29 7.96
CA THR A 15 -13.21 3.44 8.31
C THR A 15 -13.02 4.37 7.11
N ILE A 16 -12.65 5.61 7.41
CA ILE A 16 -11.98 6.53 6.49
C ILE A 16 -10.58 6.69 7.05
N ASP A 17 -9.59 6.38 6.24
CA ASP A 17 -8.19 6.73 6.47
C ASP A 17 -7.71 7.39 5.17
N THR A 18 -6.65 6.89 4.53
CA THR A 18 -6.30 7.20 3.13
C THR A 18 -7.47 6.92 2.18
N ASN A 19 -8.14 5.77 2.37
CA ASN A 19 -9.27 5.35 1.54
C ASN A 19 -10.53 5.13 2.38
N THR A 20 -11.71 5.36 1.76
CA THR A 20 -12.98 5.04 2.39
C THR A 20 -13.32 3.56 2.19
N THR A 21 -13.43 2.81 3.28
CA THR A 21 -13.70 1.36 3.22
C THR A 21 -15.00 0.95 3.89
N PHE A 22 -15.65 -0.03 3.28
CA PHE A 22 -16.89 -0.63 3.75
C PHE A 22 -16.75 -2.14 3.82
N LYS A 23 -17.35 -2.73 4.84
CA LYS A 23 -17.58 -4.17 4.93
C LYS A 23 -18.80 -4.50 4.10
N LEU A 24 -18.59 -5.33 3.10
CA LEU A 24 -19.63 -5.86 2.25
C LEU A 24 -19.92 -7.31 2.66
N ARG A 25 -21.20 -7.64 2.84
CA ARG A 25 -21.66 -9.01 3.11
C ARG A 25 -22.67 -9.40 2.05
N THR A 26 -22.43 -10.52 1.40
CA THR A 26 -23.36 -11.11 0.41
C THR A 26 -24.46 -11.91 1.11
N LYS A 27 -25.54 -12.20 0.38
CA LYS A 27 -26.68 -12.98 0.89
C LYS A 27 -26.28 -14.41 1.31
N ASP A 28 -25.31 -15.01 0.62
CA ASP A 28 -24.71 -16.31 0.99
C ASP A 28 -23.80 -16.22 2.24
N GLY A 29 -23.63 -15.02 2.81
CA GLY A 29 -22.92 -14.80 4.07
C GLY A 29 -21.42 -14.54 3.93
N LYS A 30 -20.86 -14.58 2.72
CA LYS A 30 -19.45 -14.22 2.47
C LYS A 30 -19.20 -12.74 2.76
N ARG A 31 -17.94 -12.42 3.03
CA ARG A 31 -17.49 -11.08 3.42
C ARG A 31 -16.44 -10.58 2.44
N TYR A 32 -16.51 -9.30 2.17
CA TYR A 32 -15.61 -8.57 1.30
C TYR A 32 -15.35 -7.19 1.90
N VAL A 33 -14.35 -6.50 1.35
CA VAL A 33 -14.09 -5.09 1.59
C VAL A 33 -14.39 -4.36 0.30
N PHE A 34 -15.25 -3.36 0.35
CA PHE A 34 -15.44 -2.41 -0.74
C PHE A 34 -14.64 -1.15 -0.41
N ARG A 35 -13.73 -0.76 -1.28
CA ARG A 35 -12.86 0.41 -1.14
C ARG A 35 -13.26 1.43 -2.19
N ILE A 36 -13.42 2.66 -1.75
CA ILE A 36 -13.48 3.86 -2.60
C ILE A 36 -12.13 4.55 -2.45
N TYR A 37 -11.46 4.80 -3.56
CA TYR A 37 -10.23 5.58 -3.57
C TYR A 37 -10.62 7.05 -3.46
N THR A 38 -10.39 7.63 -2.29
CA THR A 38 -10.82 8.99 -1.92
C THR A 38 -9.65 9.92 -1.65
N ASP A 39 -8.43 9.41 -1.75
CA ASP A 39 -7.23 10.20 -1.58
C ASP A 39 -6.98 11.02 -2.84
N GLU A 40 -6.86 12.34 -2.68
CA GLU A 40 -6.56 13.26 -3.77
C GLU A 40 -5.11 13.09 -4.26
N ASP A 41 -4.23 12.51 -3.44
CA ASP A 41 -2.81 12.30 -3.75
C ASP A 41 -2.54 11.00 -4.55
N ILE A 42 -3.56 10.15 -4.78
CA ILE A 42 -3.42 8.87 -5.51
C ILE A 42 -4.03 8.97 -6.91
N ASP A 43 -3.18 9.00 -7.94
CA ASP A 43 -3.61 8.94 -9.34
C ASP A 43 -4.12 7.54 -9.74
N LEU A 44 -4.99 7.50 -10.74
CA LEU A 44 -5.53 6.27 -11.34
C LEU A 44 -4.44 5.32 -11.84
N ASN A 45 -3.28 5.85 -12.27
CA ASN A 45 -2.14 5.03 -12.67
C ASN A 45 -1.56 4.23 -11.49
N GLU A 46 -1.54 4.80 -10.28
CA GLU A 46 -1.09 4.11 -9.07
C GLU A 46 -2.06 2.99 -8.70
N ILE A 47 -3.36 3.27 -8.76
CA ILE A 47 -4.41 2.26 -8.50
C ILE A 47 -4.31 1.12 -9.52
N ARG A 48 -4.04 1.42 -10.80
CA ARG A 48 -3.83 0.40 -11.84
C ARG A 48 -2.61 -0.46 -11.54
N ALA A 49 -1.51 0.14 -11.10
CA ALA A 49 -0.32 -0.60 -10.72
C ALA A 49 -0.58 -1.50 -9.49
N GLU A 50 -1.36 -1.03 -8.50
CA GLU A 50 -1.79 -1.84 -7.35
C GLU A 50 -2.58 -3.06 -7.84
N MET A 51 -3.59 -2.83 -8.69
CA MET A 51 -4.45 -3.91 -9.18
C MET A 51 -3.68 -4.89 -10.06
N PHE A 52 -2.73 -4.41 -10.86
CA PHE A 52 -1.84 -5.24 -11.66
C PHE A 52 -1.02 -6.17 -10.78
N TRP A 53 -0.33 -5.63 -9.77
CA TRP A 53 0.58 -6.44 -8.97
C TRP A 53 -0.19 -7.42 -8.08
N LEU A 54 -1.31 -7.02 -7.49
CA LEU A 54 -2.19 -7.91 -6.73
C LEU A 54 -2.69 -9.08 -7.58
N GLN A 55 -3.14 -8.82 -8.81
CA GLN A 55 -3.56 -9.89 -9.72
C GLN A 55 -2.42 -10.84 -10.06
N ALA A 56 -1.22 -10.31 -10.35
CA ALA A 56 -0.04 -11.12 -10.62
C ALA A 56 0.34 -11.99 -9.40
N ILE A 57 0.37 -11.43 -8.19
CA ILE A 57 0.65 -12.17 -6.94
C ILE A 57 -0.35 -13.31 -6.76
N VAL A 58 -1.66 -13.04 -6.96
CA VAL A 58 -2.72 -14.04 -6.80
C VAL A 58 -2.61 -15.17 -7.84
N ARG A 59 -2.15 -14.85 -9.05
CA ARG A 59 -1.98 -15.81 -10.14
C ARG A 59 -0.73 -16.67 -9.97
N ASP A 60 0.39 -16.05 -9.61
CA ASP A 60 1.72 -16.63 -9.74
C ASP A 60 2.29 -17.17 -8.42
N THR A 61 1.63 -16.89 -7.29
CA THR A 61 2.11 -17.26 -5.96
C THR A 61 1.01 -17.85 -5.07
N ASP A 62 1.41 -18.48 -3.96
CA ASP A 62 0.51 -18.88 -2.86
C ASP A 62 0.48 -17.85 -1.72
N LEU A 63 1.02 -16.64 -1.95
CA LEU A 63 0.99 -15.57 -0.96
C LEU A 63 -0.46 -15.22 -0.64
N ARG A 64 -0.73 -15.13 0.66
CA ARG A 64 -2.06 -14.82 1.18
C ARG A 64 -2.21 -13.31 1.23
N VAL A 65 -2.83 -12.74 0.20
CA VAL A 65 -3.10 -11.30 0.09
C VAL A 65 -4.60 -11.01 0.07
N ALA A 66 -4.99 -9.76 0.32
CA ALA A 66 -6.33 -9.26 0.01
C ALA A 66 -6.54 -9.28 -1.51
N LYS A 67 -7.30 -10.27 -2.00
CA LYS A 67 -7.46 -10.48 -3.44
C LYS A 67 -8.49 -9.52 -4.02
N PRO A 68 -8.21 -8.79 -5.10
CA PRO A 68 -9.22 -8.03 -5.80
C PRO A 68 -10.22 -8.98 -6.47
N ILE A 69 -11.50 -8.61 -6.44
CA ILE A 69 -12.60 -9.34 -7.05
C ILE A 69 -12.87 -8.71 -8.42
N PRO A 70 -12.82 -9.47 -9.52
CA PRO A 70 -13.20 -8.94 -10.82
C PRO A 70 -14.69 -8.66 -10.91
N ARG A 71 -15.03 -7.65 -11.70
CA ARG A 71 -16.37 -7.36 -12.20
C ARG A 71 -16.78 -8.44 -13.22
N ARG A 72 -18.04 -8.39 -13.64
CA ARG A 72 -18.63 -9.31 -14.63
C ARG A 72 -17.94 -9.28 -15.99
N ASP A 73 -17.34 -8.15 -16.35
CA ASP A 73 -16.58 -7.98 -17.59
C ASP A 73 -15.10 -8.39 -17.46
N GLY A 74 -14.66 -8.81 -16.26
CA GLY A 74 -13.30 -9.23 -15.98
C GLY A 74 -12.39 -8.10 -15.47
N GLU A 75 -12.80 -6.84 -15.58
CA GLU A 75 -12.04 -5.70 -15.06
C GLU A 75 -12.12 -5.63 -13.53
N ILE A 76 -11.12 -5.05 -12.88
CA ILE A 76 -11.09 -4.96 -11.41
C ILE A 76 -11.69 -3.65 -10.89
N LEU A 77 -11.46 -2.54 -11.60
CA LEU A 77 -11.88 -1.22 -11.14
C LEU A 77 -13.28 -0.88 -11.66
N THR A 78 -14.13 -0.39 -10.77
CA THR A 78 -15.34 0.35 -11.13
C THR A 78 -15.05 1.83 -10.92
N VAL A 79 -15.32 2.67 -11.91
CA VAL A 79 -15.32 4.13 -11.71
C VAL A 79 -16.77 4.59 -11.54
N ILE A 80 -17.05 5.25 -10.42
CA ILE A 80 -18.39 5.76 -10.10
C ILE A 80 -18.43 7.26 -10.34
N ASN A 81 -19.46 7.70 -11.07
CA ASN A 81 -19.82 9.10 -11.22
C ASN A 81 -21.09 9.39 -10.42
N LEU A 82 -21.01 10.29 -9.43
CA LEU A 82 -22.16 10.65 -8.59
C LEU A 82 -22.59 12.10 -8.87
N PRO A 83 -23.90 12.36 -9.11
CA PRO A 83 -24.38 13.73 -9.25
C PRO A 83 -24.02 14.59 -8.04
N GLY A 84 -23.29 15.69 -8.27
CA GLY A 84 -22.84 16.60 -7.22
C GLY A 84 -21.47 16.28 -6.62
N VAL A 85 -20.82 15.18 -7.05
CA VAL A 85 -19.40 14.92 -6.80
C VAL A 85 -18.66 15.22 -8.11
N PRO A 86 -17.75 16.20 -8.13
CA PRO A 86 -17.09 16.63 -9.36
C PRO A 86 -16.09 15.61 -9.91
N GLU A 87 -15.60 14.70 -9.06
CA GLU A 87 -14.54 13.75 -9.39
C GLU A 87 -15.09 12.34 -9.63
N GLU A 88 -14.45 11.65 -10.57
CA GLU A 88 -14.61 10.21 -10.76
C GLU A 88 -14.08 9.49 -9.51
N LEU A 89 -14.84 8.53 -8.99
CA LEU A 89 -14.47 7.77 -7.80
C LEU A 89 -14.09 6.34 -8.19
N PRO A 90 -12.79 6.02 -8.33
CA PRO A 90 -12.36 4.64 -8.51
C PRO A 90 -12.76 3.82 -7.30
N CYS A 91 -13.21 2.59 -7.55
CA CYS A 91 -13.70 1.67 -6.54
C CYS A 91 -13.25 0.25 -6.86
N ALA A 92 -12.94 -0.52 -5.82
CA ALA A 92 -12.60 -1.94 -5.94
C ALA A 92 -13.23 -2.76 -4.82
N VAL A 93 -13.46 -4.05 -5.09
CA VAL A 93 -13.90 -5.02 -4.08
C VAL A 93 -12.75 -6.00 -3.84
N PHE A 94 -12.46 -6.28 -2.57
CA PHE A 94 -11.44 -7.24 -2.14
C PHE A 94 -12.04 -8.35 -1.29
N THR A 95 -11.42 -9.52 -1.31
CA THR A 95 -11.73 -10.60 -0.35
C THR A 95 -11.52 -10.13 1.09
N TRP A 96 -12.38 -10.59 2.00
CA TRP A 96 -12.13 -10.39 3.42
C TRP A 96 -10.90 -11.17 3.90
N VAL A 97 -9.96 -10.48 4.54
CA VAL A 97 -8.79 -11.11 5.16
C VAL A 97 -9.11 -11.60 6.57
N PRO A 98 -8.88 -12.89 6.89
CA PRO A 98 -9.20 -13.45 8.19
C PRO A 98 -8.19 -13.02 9.26
N GLY A 99 -8.55 -13.25 10.53
CA GLY A 99 -7.62 -13.08 11.65
C GLY A 99 -7.69 -11.73 12.36
N ARG A 100 -6.53 -11.34 12.90
CA ARG A 100 -6.29 -10.10 13.66
C ARG A 100 -4.94 -9.55 13.26
N VAL A 101 -4.75 -8.24 13.42
CA VAL A 101 -3.48 -7.58 13.12
C VAL A 101 -2.29 -8.28 13.79
N LEU A 102 -1.20 -8.43 13.04
CA LEU A 102 0.00 -9.17 13.41
C LEU A 102 0.65 -8.58 14.66
N GLU A 103 0.49 -7.27 14.88
CA GLU A 103 0.93 -6.55 16.08
C GLU A 103 0.70 -7.34 17.38
N LYS A 104 -0.51 -7.92 17.54
CA LYS A 104 -0.93 -8.65 18.75
C LYS A 104 -0.33 -10.06 18.87
N HIS A 105 0.41 -10.47 17.84
CA HIS A 105 0.98 -11.81 17.68
C HIS A 105 2.46 -11.72 17.33
N LEU A 106 3.11 -10.57 17.54
CA LEU A 106 4.53 -10.42 17.27
C LEU A 106 5.35 -11.34 18.18
N SER A 107 6.21 -12.12 17.52
CA SER A 107 7.17 -13.02 18.13
C SER A 107 8.34 -13.17 17.14
N PRO A 108 9.53 -13.62 17.59
CA PRO A 108 10.63 -13.89 16.65
C PRO A 108 10.23 -14.81 15.50
N GLU A 109 9.38 -15.82 15.77
CA GLU A 109 8.85 -16.71 14.74
C GLU A 109 7.96 -15.98 13.72
N ASN A 110 7.03 -15.15 14.19
CA ASN A 110 6.11 -14.45 13.30
C ASN A 110 6.78 -13.28 12.55
N TYR A 111 7.80 -12.66 13.14
CA TYR A 111 8.64 -11.68 12.45
C TYR A 111 9.51 -12.36 11.37
N TYR A 112 10.01 -13.56 11.64
CA TYR A 112 10.68 -14.38 10.63
C TYR A 112 9.75 -14.74 9.46
N LYS A 113 8.48 -15.10 9.74
CA LYS A 113 7.46 -15.30 8.70
C LYS A 113 7.18 -14.03 7.89
N LEU A 114 7.18 -12.86 8.54
CA LEU A 114 7.03 -11.57 7.87
C LEU A 114 8.19 -11.31 6.90
N GLY A 115 9.43 -11.59 7.33
CA GLY A 115 10.60 -11.53 6.47
C GLY A 115 10.54 -12.49 5.27
N ILE A 116 10.07 -13.73 5.47
CA ILE A 116 9.83 -14.67 4.37
C ILE A 116 8.79 -14.11 3.39
N MET A 117 7.67 -13.59 3.89
CA MET A 117 6.62 -13.01 3.06
C MET A 117 7.16 -11.85 2.22
N MET A 118 7.91 -10.93 2.83
CA MET A 118 8.55 -9.81 2.14
C MET A 118 9.52 -10.27 1.06
N ALA A 119 10.43 -11.21 1.38
CA ALA A 119 11.39 -11.74 0.41
C ALA A 119 10.69 -12.37 -0.80
N ARG A 120 9.57 -13.07 -0.58
CA ARG A 120 8.77 -13.68 -1.65
C ARG A 120 8.05 -12.65 -2.51
N LEU A 121 7.57 -11.54 -1.92
CA LEU A 121 7.03 -10.41 -2.69
C LEU A 121 8.10 -9.80 -3.59
N HIS A 122 9.30 -9.56 -3.04
CA HIS A 122 10.41 -8.98 -3.79
C HIS A 122 10.87 -9.89 -4.93
N GLN A 123 10.99 -11.20 -4.68
CA GLN A 123 11.30 -12.19 -5.73
C GLN A 123 10.25 -12.21 -6.83
N HIS A 124 8.96 -12.19 -6.44
CA HIS A 124 7.87 -12.14 -7.40
C HIS A 124 7.93 -10.85 -8.22
N SER A 125 8.10 -9.69 -7.59
CA SER A 125 8.21 -8.44 -8.35
C SER A 125 9.42 -8.41 -9.27
N ALA A 126 10.58 -8.93 -8.85
CA ALA A 126 11.75 -9.00 -9.71
C ALA A 126 11.49 -9.83 -10.97
N SER A 127 10.66 -10.87 -10.87
CA SER A 127 10.28 -11.71 -12.02
C SER A 127 9.35 -11.01 -13.03
N LEU A 128 8.74 -9.89 -12.65
CA LEU A 128 7.89 -9.08 -13.53
C LEU A 128 8.67 -8.02 -14.30
N ASN A 129 9.99 -7.91 -14.13
CA ASN A 129 10.81 -6.90 -14.82
C ASN A 129 11.19 -7.36 -16.24
N PRO A 130 11.01 -6.54 -17.29
CA PRO A 130 10.38 -5.21 -17.30
C PRO A 130 8.87 -5.25 -17.12
N LEU A 131 8.33 -4.27 -16.38
CA LEU A 131 6.89 -4.08 -16.24
C LEU A 131 6.23 -3.82 -17.60
N PRO A 132 4.95 -4.19 -17.78
CA PRO A 132 4.21 -3.84 -18.99
C PRO A 132 4.17 -2.31 -19.22
N PRO A 133 4.21 -1.84 -20.48
CA PRO A 133 4.28 -0.41 -20.80
C PRO A 133 3.14 0.44 -20.24
N GLU A 134 1.99 -0.15 -19.93
CA GLU A 134 0.81 0.51 -19.38
C GLU A 134 0.83 0.66 -17.84
N ILE A 135 1.81 0.05 -17.17
CA ILE A 135 1.93 0.05 -15.71
C ILE A 135 2.98 1.09 -15.29
N HIS A 136 2.49 2.18 -14.68
CA HIS A 136 3.30 3.33 -14.28
C HIS A 136 3.20 3.57 -12.76
N PRO A 137 3.88 2.74 -11.93
CA PRO A 137 3.95 3.00 -10.50
C PRO A 137 4.73 4.30 -10.24
N LYS A 138 4.39 5.00 -9.15
CA LYS A 138 5.26 6.04 -8.61
C LYS A 138 6.64 5.47 -8.26
N LYS A 139 7.66 6.31 -8.24
CA LYS A 139 9.03 5.94 -7.94
C LYS A 139 9.44 6.54 -6.59
N TRP A 140 10.02 5.72 -5.71
CA TRP A 140 10.48 6.21 -4.40
C TRP A 140 11.95 6.68 -4.45
N ASP A 141 12.22 7.70 -5.25
CA ASP A 141 13.58 8.18 -5.57
C ASP A 141 14.01 9.45 -4.83
N LYS A 142 13.26 9.87 -3.82
CA LYS A 142 13.52 11.05 -2.97
C LYS A 142 12.75 10.94 -1.67
N VAL A 143 13.01 11.83 -0.71
CA VAL A 143 12.33 11.83 0.59
C VAL A 143 10.82 12.05 0.46
N PHE A 144 10.41 13.02 -0.36
CA PHE A 144 8.99 13.31 -0.65
C PHE A 144 8.68 12.82 -2.06
N TYR A 145 8.24 11.56 -2.15
CA TYR A 145 8.12 10.81 -3.40
C TYR A 145 6.70 10.67 -3.93
N PHE A 146 5.67 10.98 -3.14
CA PHE A 146 4.31 11.07 -3.63
C PHE A 146 4.21 12.22 -4.65
N PRO A 147 3.67 11.96 -5.86
CA PRO A 147 3.40 13.00 -6.83
C PRO A 147 2.43 14.03 -6.25
N ASP A 148 2.68 15.31 -6.50
CA ASP A 148 1.77 16.41 -6.16
C ASP A 148 1.42 16.62 -4.66
N GLU A 149 1.89 15.75 -3.76
CA GLU A 149 1.71 15.91 -2.31
C GLU A 149 2.42 17.21 -1.83
N PRO A 150 1.70 18.11 -1.14
CA PRO A 150 2.25 19.38 -0.70
C PRO A 150 3.28 19.17 0.42
N ILE A 151 4.51 19.61 0.20
CA ILE A 151 5.56 19.61 1.24
C ILE A 151 5.29 20.74 2.25
N VAL A 152 4.73 20.39 3.40
CA VAL A 152 4.21 21.36 4.38
C VAL A 152 5.22 21.88 5.42
N TYR A 153 6.39 21.26 5.57
CA TYR A 153 7.29 21.56 6.70
C TYR A 153 7.92 22.97 6.67
N ASN A 154 7.87 23.64 5.52
CA ASN A 154 8.41 24.98 5.31
C ASN A 154 7.40 25.90 4.60
N THR A 155 6.12 25.82 4.98
CA THR A 155 5.09 26.72 4.46
C THR A 155 4.63 27.71 5.53
N PRO A 156 4.13 28.91 5.14
CA PRO A 156 3.64 29.89 6.10
C PRO A 156 2.53 29.35 7.00
N GLU A 157 1.64 28.52 6.46
CA GLU A 157 0.50 27.93 7.15
C GLU A 157 0.90 27.08 8.37
N TYR A 158 1.96 26.28 8.23
CA TYR A 158 2.44 25.39 9.29
C TYR A 158 3.65 25.92 10.06
N SER A 159 4.04 27.17 9.84
CA SER A 159 5.20 27.81 10.51
C SER A 159 5.16 27.74 12.04
N HIS A 160 3.97 27.67 12.63
CA HIS A 160 3.76 27.51 14.08
C HIS A 160 4.19 26.12 14.62
N LEU A 161 4.26 25.09 13.77
CA LEU A 161 4.71 23.73 14.12
C LEU A 161 6.21 23.52 13.86
N PHE A 162 6.80 24.35 13.00
CA PHE A 162 8.18 24.22 12.53
C PHE A 162 8.97 25.51 12.79
N PRO A 163 9.55 25.68 13.99
CA PRO A 163 10.48 26.77 14.26
C PRO A 163 11.63 26.78 13.25
N GLN A 164 12.22 27.94 12.97
CA GLN A 164 13.26 28.09 11.94
C GLN A 164 14.44 27.12 12.12
N GLU A 165 14.85 26.85 13.36
CA GLU A 165 15.91 25.86 13.66
C GLU A 165 15.53 24.45 13.23
N ARG A 166 14.26 24.05 13.42
CA ARG A 166 13.72 22.77 12.98
C ARG A 166 13.64 22.69 11.46
N ILE A 167 13.19 23.76 10.80
CA ILE A 167 13.17 23.86 9.34
C ILE A 167 14.58 23.66 8.78
N THR A 168 15.56 24.39 9.31
CA THR A 168 16.97 24.28 8.88
C THR A 168 17.51 22.86 9.09
N LEU A 169 17.20 22.22 10.21
CA LEU A 169 17.60 20.83 10.46
C LEU A 169 16.94 19.87 9.47
N LEU A 170 15.62 19.97 9.27
CA LEU A 170 14.88 19.12 8.35
C LEU A 170 15.41 19.27 6.93
N SER A 171 15.57 20.49 6.41
CA SER A 171 16.12 20.72 5.07
C SER A 171 17.52 20.11 4.91
N LYS A 172 18.37 20.18 5.96
CA LYS A 172 19.69 19.54 5.93
C LYS A 172 19.60 18.01 5.86
N VAL A 173 18.69 17.41 6.60
CA VAL A 173 18.47 15.95 6.60
C VAL A 173 17.88 15.51 5.26
N ILE A 174 16.89 16.22 4.74
CA ILE A 174 16.24 15.95 3.46
C ILE A 174 17.27 15.99 2.33
N ASN A 175 18.06 17.06 2.22
CA ASN A 175 19.09 17.18 1.18
C ASN A 175 20.10 16.02 1.25
N ARG A 176 20.53 15.64 2.46
CA ARG A 176 21.46 14.51 2.63
C ARG A 176 20.84 13.17 2.24
N ALA A 177 19.55 12.97 2.53
CA ALA A 177 18.83 11.77 2.13
C ALA A 177 18.62 11.73 0.61
N ASP A 178 18.24 12.85 -0.01
CA ASP A 178 18.10 12.95 -1.47
C ASP A 178 19.43 12.73 -2.22
N GLU A 179 20.57 13.13 -1.65
CA GLU A 179 21.90 12.76 -2.17
C GLU A 179 22.14 11.24 -2.12
N VAL A 180 21.64 10.54 -1.09
CA VAL A 180 21.73 9.08 -0.99
C VAL A 180 20.83 8.44 -2.04
N PHE A 181 19.58 8.92 -2.17
CA PHE A 181 18.67 8.44 -3.20
C PHE A 181 19.23 8.66 -4.61
N SER A 182 19.77 9.84 -4.90
CA SER A 182 20.35 10.16 -6.21
C SER A 182 21.44 9.17 -6.61
N ARG A 183 22.32 8.77 -5.67
CA ARG A 183 23.35 7.74 -5.92
C ARG A 183 22.75 6.35 -6.06
N LEU A 184 21.77 6.01 -5.23
CA LEU A 184 21.12 4.71 -5.24
C LEU A 184 20.36 4.48 -6.56
N TYR A 185 19.81 5.53 -7.16
CA TYR A 185 19.01 5.47 -8.37
C TYR A 185 19.77 5.81 -9.66
N GLU A 186 21.10 6.00 -9.60
CA GLU A 186 21.92 6.41 -10.76
C GLU A 186 21.92 5.38 -11.90
N GLU A 187 21.98 4.07 -11.57
CA GLU A 187 22.04 2.98 -12.55
C GLU A 187 20.67 2.30 -12.80
N GLU A 188 19.67 2.57 -11.95
CA GLU A 188 18.33 1.94 -11.95
C GLU A 188 18.32 0.39 -11.97
N GLU A 189 19.47 -0.25 -11.69
CA GLU A 189 19.58 -1.71 -11.65
C GLU A 189 18.98 -2.26 -10.35
N GLY A 190 18.10 -3.26 -10.47
CA GLY A 190 17.47 -3.91 -9.31
C GLY A 190 16.22 -3.21 -8.78
N LEU A 191 15.70 -2.22 -9.51
CA LEU A 191 14.38 -1.66 -9.23
C LEU A 191 13.28 -2.70 -9.40
N ILE A 192 12.41 -2.78 -8.40
CA ILE A 192 11.25 -3.66 -8.37
C ILE A 192 10.06 -2.91 -7.77
N LEU A 193 8.86 -3.44 -7.95
CA LEU A 193 7.72 -3.06 -7.11
C LEU A 193 8.01 -3.50 -5.67
N ILE A 194 7.95 -2.54 -4.77
CA ILE A 194 7.93 -2.72 -3.33
C ILE A 194 6.53 -2.38 -2.81
N HIS A 195 6.18 -2.90 -1.64
CA HIS A 195 4.88 -2.64 -1.05
C HIS A 195 4.71 -1.18 -0.61
N GLY A 196 5.80 -0.55 -0.14
CA GLY A 196 5.80 0.87 0.22
C GLY A 196 5.16 1.20 1.58
N ASP A 197 4.54 0.21 2.25
CA ASP A 197 4.01 0.34 3.62
C ASP A 197 3.88 -1.03 4.32
N LEU A 198 4.89 -1.89 4.14
CA LEU A 198 4.84 -3.24 4.71
C LEU A 198 5.18 -3.19 6.21
N HIS A 199 4.16 -3.28 7.05
CA HIS A 199 4.32 -3.37 8.51
C HIS A 199 3.25 -4.24 9.19
N PHE A 200 3.44 -4.53 10.47
CA PHE A 200 2.60 -5.48 11.22
C PHE A 200 1.14 -5.05 11.46
N TRP A 201 0.75 -3.79 11.22
CA TRP A 201 -0.67 -3.41 11.15
C TRP A 201 -1.35 -3.75 9.81
N ASN A 202 -0.60 -3.84 8.71
CA ASN A 202 -1.10 -4.21 7.37
C ASN A 202 -1.04 -5.73 7.12
N VAL A 203 -0.68 -6.50 8.15
CA VAL A 203 -0.64 -7.96 8.10
C VAL A 203 -1.57 -8.52 9.16
N ASN A 204 -2.43 -9.45 8.79
CA ASN A 204 -3.22 -10.23 9.74
C ASN A 204 -2.55 -11.59 10.01
N TYR A 205 -2.60 -12.01 11.26
CA TYR A 205 -2.30 -13.37 11.68
C TYR A 205 -3.60 -14.18 11.83
N HIS A 206 -3.64 -15.35 11.21
CA HIS A 206 -4.75 -16.28 11.35
C HIS A 206 -4.26 -17.73 11.33
N ARG A 207 -4.46 -18.46 12.44
CA ARG A 207 -4.20 -19.91 12.54
C ARG A 207 -2.79 -20.33 12.10
N GLY A 208 -1.77 -19.53 12.43
CA GLY A 208 -0.38 -19.82 12.09
C GLY A 208 0.14 -19.12 10.84
N ASP A 209 -0.77 -18.62 10.00
CA ASP A 209 -0.46 -17.99 8.72
C ASP A 209 -0.56 -16.46 8.78
N LEU A 210 0.24 -15.80 7.95
CA LEU A 210 0.18 -14.36 7.70
C LEU A 210 -0.61 -14.05 6.44
N TYR A 211 -1.39 -12.98 6.49
CA TYR A 211 -2.17 -12.46 5.38
C TYR A 211 -1.90 -10.98 5.20
N LEU A 212 -1.33 -10.60 4.06
CA LEU A 212 -1.00 -9.21 3.75
C LEU A 212 -2.19 -8.47 3.16
N MET A 213 -2.29 -7.19 3.46
CA MET A 213 -3.32 -6.28 3.02
C MET A 213 -2.67 -4.96 2.63
N ASP A 214 -3.46 -4.14 1.94
CA ASP A 214 -3.20 -2.72 1.71
C ASP A 214 -1.99 -2.39 0.82
N PHE A 215 -2.16 -2.57 -0.48
CA PHE A 215 -1.12 -2.30 -1.48
C PHE A 215 -1.25 -0.87 -2.06
N GLY A 216 -1.83 0.08 -1.32
CA GLY A 216 -2.04 1.45 -1.81
C GLY A 216 -0.74 2.20 -2.10
N ASP A 217 0.32 1.90 -1.34
CA ASP A 217 1.59 2.64 -1.39
C ASP A 217 2.65 2.02 -2.29
N ILE A 218 2.23 1.09 -3.16
CA ILE A 218 3.18 0.41 -4.05
C ILE A 218 3.97 1.42 -4.87
N SER A 219 5.26 1.14 -4.98
CA SER A 219 6.22 2.05 -5.58
C SER A 219 7.29 1.24 -6.30
N LEU A 220 7.90 1.83 -7.33
CA LEU A 220 9.13 1.33 -7.90
C LEU A 220 10.30 1.77 -7.01
N GLY A 221 11.02 0.80 -6.46
CA GLY A 221 12.13 1.05 -5.56
C GLY A 221 12.97 -0.17 -5.25
N TYR A 222 13.68 -0.11 -4.14
CA TYR A 222 14.62 -1.13 -3.69
C TYR A 222 14.07 -1.91 -2.49
N PRO A 223 14.32 -3.24 -2.42
CA PRO A 223 13.89 -4.09 -1.29
C PRO A 223 14.17 -3.52 0.10
N VAL A 224 15.28 -2.78 0.24
CA VAL A 224 15.70 -2.18 1.51
C VAL A 224 14.71 -1.13 2.04
N GLN A 225 13.90 -0.51 1.19
CA GLN A 225 12.89 0.45 1.60
C GLN A 225 11.73 -0.22 2.35
N ASP A 226 11.23 -1.36 1.87
CA ASP A 226 10.23 -2.17 2.62
C ASP A 226 10.80 -2.66 3.96
N ILE A 227 12.07 -3.07 3.99
CA ILE A 227 12.76 -3.44 5.23
C ILE A 227 12.81 -2.24 6.18
N GLY A 228 13.19 -1.07 5.67
CA GLY A 228 13.25 0.18 6.42
C GLY A 228 11.91 0.55 7.04
N ILE A 229 10.81 0.41 6.31
CA ILE A 229 9.45 0.61 6.84
C ILE A 229 9.14 -0.38 7.96
N THR A 230 9.30 -1.68 7.72
CA THR A 230 9.02 -2.71 8.72
C THR A 230 9.79 -2.45 10.03
N LEU A 231 11.05 -2.04 9.92
CA LEU A 231 11.90 -1.68 11.05
C LEU A 231 11.45 -0.37 11.71
N TYR A 232 11.12 0.66 10.92
CA TYR A 232 10.63 1.94 11.43
C TYR A 232 9.39 1.76 12.30
N TYR A 233 8.41 0.96 11.88
CA TYR A 233 7.23 0.66 12.70
C TYR A 233 7.57 -0.19 13.93
N GLY A 234 8.67 -0.94 13.90
CA GLY A 234 9.18 -1.73 15.03
C GLY A 234 10.02 -0.95 16.05
N ARG A 235 10.46 0.28 15.73
CA ARG A 235 11.52 1.01 16.47
C ARG A 235 11.22 1.31 17.94
N GLU A 236 9.94 1.37 18.31
CA GLU A 236 9.50 1.66 19.69
C GLU A 236 9.15 0.39 20.48
N ARG A 237 9.38 -0.80 19.91
CA ARG A 237 9.06 -2.07 20.58
C ARG A 237 10.21 -2.56 21.45
N ASP A 238 9.84 -3.18 22.56
CA ASP A 238 10.79 -3.84 23.46
C ASP A 238 11.67 -4.84 22.70
N GLY A 239 12.99 -4.71 22.86
CA GLY A 239 13.98 -5.57 22.20
C GLY A 239 14.45 -5.08 20.81
N TYR A 240 14.01 -3.90 20.36
CA TYR A 240 14.64 -3.21 19.24
C TYR A 240 16.02 -2.70 19.70
N PRO A 241 17.13 -3.13 19.08
CA PRO A 241 18.47 -2.70 19.50
C PRO A 241 18.64 -1.19 19.24
N GLU A 242 19.25 -0.49 20.22
CA GLU A 242 19.67 0.93 20.08
C GLU A 242 20.71 1.12 18.97
#